data_AF-A0A8T5VYS9-F1
#
_entry.id   AF-A0A8T5VYS9-F1
#
_cell.length_a   1.000
_cell.length_b   1.000
_cell.length_c   1.000
_cell.angle_alpha   90.00
_cell.angle_beta   90.00
_cell.angle_gamma   90.00
#
_symmetry.space_group_name_H-M   'P 1'
#
loop_
_entity.id
_entity.type
_entity.pdbx_description
1 polymer ?
#
loop_
_entity_poly.entity_id
_entity_poly.type
_entity_poly.pdbx_seq_one_letter_code
_entity_poly.pdbx_strand_id
1 'polypeptide(L)'
;MKSVYLDPSIPSACCETSQPQRRRITRQWWKVRIPHYRVIISRLTIDEIKALETKDKREAILSLISDFPTLEVSPLTEKLARRYVEEKIIPPNAFNDALHLALAVVNKVDVFVSWDFAHLVKTQVERRINAYNLISGYPRIRITTPEKLMKQEGG
;
A
#
# COMPACT_ATOMS: atom_id res chain seq x y z
N MET A 1 -17.37 6.86 -3.31
CA MET A 1 -16.53 5.67 -3.55
C MET A 1 -15.24 5.83 -2.76
N LYS A 2 -14.80 4.82 -1.99
CA LYS A 2 -13.56 4.92 -1.20
C LYS A 2 -12.33 4.76 -2.11
N SER A 3 -11.25 5.45 -1.76
CA SER A 3 -9.96 5.36 -2.42
C SER A 3 -9.04 4.37 -1.70
N VAL A 4 -8.31 3.57 -2.46
CA VAL A 4 -7.35 2.59 -1.93
C VAL A 4 -6.01 2.78 -2.60
N TYR A 5 -4.96 2.80 -1.79
CA TYR A 5 -3.59 2.81 -2.26
C TYR A 5 -3.02 1.39 -2.21
N LEU A 6 -2.42 0.94 -3.31
CA LEU A 6 -1.75 -0.36 -3.39
C LEU A 6 -0.24 -0.18 -3.39
N ASP A 7 0.43 -0.83 -2.45
CA ASP A 7 1.89 -1.00 -2.48
C ASP A 7 2.28 -2.10 -3.50
N PRO A 8 3.58 -2.31 -3.82
CA PRO A 8 4.00 -3.33 -4.79
C PRO A 8 3.66 -4.77 -4.34
N SER A 9 3.44 -4.97 -3.04
CA SER A 9 3.19 -6.28 -2.45
C SER A 9 1.84 -6.87 -2.86
N ILE A 10 0.84 -6.02 -3.15
CA ILE A 10 -0.50 -6.44 -3.58
C ILE A 10 -0.50 -6.99 -5.02
N PRO A 11 -0.11 -6.23 -6.05
CA PRO A 11 -0.14 -6.74 -7.41
C PRO A 11 0.92 -7.85 -7.60
N SER A 12 2.04 -7.83 -6.86
CA SER A 12 2.98 -8.95 -6.82
C SER A 12 2.34 -10.23 -6.30
N ALA A 13 1.52 -10.15 -5.25
CA ALA A 13 0.82 -11.32 -4.71
C ALA A 13 -0.18 -11.94 -5.70
N CYS A 14 -0.76 -11.17 -6.62
CA CYS A 14 -1.62 -11.71 -7.69
C CYS A 14 -0.85 -12.68 -8.63
N CYS A 15 0.46 -12.44 -8.80
CA CYS A 15 1.34 -13.22 -9.67
C CYS A 15 2.28 -14.18 -8.91
N GLU A 16 2.29 -14.15 -7.58
CA GLU A 16 3.18 -14.95 -6.72
C GLU A 16 2.74 -16.42 -6.63
N THR A 17 3.54 -17.34 -7.20
CA THR A 17 3.25 -18.78 -7.14
C THR A 17 3.72 -19.43 -5.84
N SER A 18 4.74 -18.88 -5.19
CA SER A 18 5.34 -19.42 -3.96
C SER A 18 4.41 -19.34 -2.73
N GLN A 19 3.45 -18.40 -2.74
CA GLN A 19 2.51 -18.18 -1.63
C GLN A 19 1.05 -18.38 -2.10
N PRO A 20 0.61 -19.63 -2.31
CA PRO A 20 -0.67 -19.92 -2.96
C PRO A 20 -1.89 -19.35 -2.22
N GLN A 21 -1.85 -19.32 -0.89
CA GLN A 21 -2.93 -18.76 -0.08
C GLN A 21 -3.03 -17.24 -0.21
N ARG A 22 -1.90 -16.52 -0.10
CA ARG A 22 -1.82 -15.05 -0.29
C ARG A 22 -2.28 -14.68 -1.70
N ARG A 23 -1.86 -15.44 -2.71
CA ARG A 23 -2.31 -15.26 -4.10
C ARG A 23 -3.80 -15.47 -4.27
N ARG A 24 -4.36 -16.54 -3.71
CA ARG A 24 -5.80 -16.84 -3.79
C ARG A 24 -6.64 -15.71 -3.20
N ILE A 25 -6.30 -15.27 -1.97
CA ILE A 25 -7.02 -14.19 -1.29
C ILE A 25 -6.92 -12.89 -2.09
N THR A 26 -5.71 -12.54 -2.55
CA THR A 26 -5.50 -11.29 -3.31
C THR A 26 -6.26 -11.32 -4.62
N ARG A 27 -6.25 -12.43 -5.38
CA ARG A 27 -7.01 -12.55 -6.63
C ARG A 27 -8.52 -12.47 -6.42
N GLN A 28 -9.02 -13.09 -5.36
CA GLN A 28 -10.45 -13.02 -5.03
C GLN A 28 -10.85 -11.58 -4.65
N TRP A 29 -10.08 -10.93 -3.77
CA TRP A 29 -10.29 -9.53 -3.42
C TRP A 29 -10.19 -8.62 -4.66
N TRP A 30 -9.20 -8.85 -5.52
CA TRP A 30 -9.01 -8.08 -6.75
C TRP A 30 -10.25 -8.16 -7.63
N LYS A 31 -10.74 -9.37 -7.92
CA LYS A 31 -11.92 -9.57 -8.78
C LYS A 31 -13.20 -8.96 -8.19
N VAL A 32 -13.39 -9.08 -6.88
CA VAL A 32 -14.66 -8.72 -6.22
C VAL A 32 -14.69 -7.26 -5.78
N ARG A 33 -13.56 -6.66 -5.39
CA ARG A 33 -13.53 -5.38 -4.68
C ARG A 33 -12.88 -4.23 -5.45
N ILE A 34 -11.90 -4.48 -6.31
CA ILE A 34 -11.25 -3.42 -7.12
C ILE A 34 -12.26 -2.58 -7.91
N PRO A 35 -13.32 -3.15 -8.53
CA PRO A 35 -14.34 -2.35 -9.23
C PRO A 35 -15.11 -1.37 -8.34
N HIS A 36 -15.10 -1.56 -7.02
CA HIS A 36 -15.81 -0.72 -6.05
C HIS A 36 -14.91 0.32 -5.37
N TYR A 37 -13.63 0.38 -5.74
CA TYR A 37 -12.67 1.32 -5.18
C TYR A 37 -12.07 2.21 -6.26
N ARG A 38 -11.70 3.42 -5.87
CA ARG A 38 -10.76 4.23 -6.65
C ARG A 38 -9.36 3.77 -6.31
N VAL A 39 -8.80 2.90 -7.14
CA VAL A 39 -7.45 2.35 -6.95
C VAL A 39 -6.40 3.37 -7.35
N ILE A 40 -5.37 3.51 -6.54
CA ILE A 40 -4.26 4.44 -6.75
C ILE A 40 -2.95 3.68 -6.49
N ILE A 41 -1.96 3.93 -7.33
CA ILE A 41 -0.58 3.42 -7.19
C ILE A 41 0.40 4.59 -7.22
N SER A 42 1.71 4.32 -7.16
CA SER A 42 2.72 5.36 -7.38
C SER A 42 3.82 4.95 -8.33
N ARG A 43 4.60 5.94 -8.77
CA ARG A 43 5.82 5.72 -9.54
C ARG A 43 6.81 4.82 -8.79
N LEU A 44 6.89 4.97 -7.47
CA LEU A 44 7.67 4.11 -6.58
C LEU A 44 7.26 2.64 -6.74
N THR A 45 5.95 2.33 -6.73
CA THR A 45 5.44 0.98 -6.99
C THR A 45 5.93 0.46 -8.34
N ILE A 46 5.83 1.27 -9.40
CA ILE A 46 6.28 0.86 -10.74
C ILE A 46 7.78 0.58 -10.78
N ASP A 47 8.59 1.39 -10.10
CA ASP A 47 10.05 1.23 -10.08
C ASP A 47 10.48 -0.02 -9.31
N GLU A 48 9.82 -0.33 -8.19
CA GLU A 48 10.06 -1.58 -7.46
C GLU A 48 9.65 -2.81 -8.26
N ILE A 49 8.53 -2.75 -8.98
CA ILE A 49 8.14 -3.82 -9.90
C ILE A 49 9.12 -3.96 -11.06
N LYS A 50 9.66 -2.84 -11.59
CA LYS A 50 10.66 -2.87 -12.66
C LYS A 50 11.97 -3.52 -12.25
N ALA A 51 12.34 -3.38 -10.98
CA ALA A 51 13.53 -3.96 -10.38
C ALA A 51 13.43 -5.49 -10.16
N LEU A 52 12.25 -6.10 -10.33
CA LEU A 52 12.11 -7.55 -10.26
C LEU A 52 12.90 -8.25 -11.38
N GLU A 53 13.64 -9.30 -11.01
CA GLU A 53 14.49 -10.06 -11.94
C GLU A 53 13.68 -10.85 -12.99
N THR A 54 12.51 -11.38 -12.59
CA THR A 54 11.69 -12.23 -13.45
C THR A 54 10.86 -11.38 -14.42
N LYS A 55 11.28 -11.35 -15.69
CA LYS A 55 10.63 -10.59 -16.78
C LYS A 55 9.12 -10.87 -16.88
N ASP A 56 8.72 -12.14 -16.96
CA ASP A 56 7.31 -12.52 -17.13
C ASP A 56 6.43 -12.05 -15.96
N LYS A 57 6.96 -12.17 -14.73
CA LYS A 57 6.28 -11.70 -13.51
C LYS A 57 6.14 -10.18 -13.52
N ARG A 58 7.21 -9.47 -13.86
CA ARG A 58 7.21 -8.01 -13.99
C ARG A 58 6.19 -7.52 -15.01
N GLU A 59 6.18 -8.09 -16.21
CA GLU A 59 5.27 -7.70 -17.29
C GLU A 59 3.80 -7.97 -16.91
N ALA A 60 3.53 -9.13 -16.30
CA ALA A 60 2.19 -9.45 -15.81
C ALA A 60 1.71 -8.46 -14.73
N ILE A 61 2.60 -8.06 -13.81
CA ILE A 61 2.27 -7.10 -12.76
C ILE A 61 2.03 -5.70 -13.35
N LEU A 62 2.91 -5.23 -14.24
CA LEU A 62 2.77 -3.92 -14.87
C LEU A 62 1.48 -3.81 -15.71
N SER A 63 1.14 -4.88 -16.43
CA SER A 63 -0.14 -4.94 -17.17
C SER A 63 -1.35 -4.95 -16.24
N LEU A 64 -1.23 -5.43 -15.00
CA LEU A 64 -2.33 -5.46 -14.03
C LEU A 64 -2.64 -4.07 -13.46
N ILE A 65 -1.64 -3.19 -13.41
CA ILE A 65 -1.72 -1.88 -12.75
C ILE A 65 -1.65 -0.69 -13.72
N SER A 66 -1.54 -0.95 -15.04
CA SER A 66 -1.31 0.08 -16.07
C SER A 66 -2.40 1.14 -16.12
N ASP A 67 -3.64 0.77 -15.78
CA ASP A 67 -4.81 1.63 -15.95
C ASP A 67 -5.10 2.48 -14.69
N PHE A 68 -4.31 2.32 -13.63
CA PHE A 68 -4.54 3.03 -12.38
C PHE A 68 -3.83 4.39 -12.32
N PRO A 69 -4.47 5.41 -11.72
CA PRO A 69 -3.82 6.67 -11.39
C PRO A 69 -2.51 6.45 -10.64
N THR A 70 -1.45 7.07 -11.17
CA THR A 70 -0.09 6.97 -10.62
C THR A 70 0.27 8.27 -9.92
N LEU A 71 0.62 8.19 -8.65
CA LEU A 71 1.13 9.30 -7.85
C LEU A 71 2.65 9.41 -7.95
N GLU A 72 3.15 10.64 -7.97
CA GLU A 72 4.58 10.94 -7.90
C GLU A 72 5.04 11.18 -6.46
N VAL A 73 6.30 10.85 -6.19
CA VAL A 73 6.92 11.19 -4.90
C VAL A 73 7.20 12.69 -4.89
N SER A 74 6.53 13.39 -3.95
CA SER A 74 6.74 14.82 -3.75
C SER A 74 7.69 15.08 -2.57
N PRO A 75 8.30 16.28 -2.48
CA PRO A 75 9.07 16.67 -1.30
C PRO A 75 8.26 16.58 0.01
N LEU A 76 6.94 16.81 -0.04
CA LEU A 76 6.04 16.67 1.12
C LEU A 76 5.91 15.21 1.56
N THR A 77 5.74 14.31 0.59
CA THR A 77 5.72 12.86 0.80
C THR A 77 7.01 12.40 1.47
N GLU A 78 8.15 12.78 0.90
CA GLU A 78 9.47 12.36 1.39
C GLU A 78 9.75 12.91 2.78
N LYS A 79 9.35 14.16 3.05
CA LYS A 79 9.43 14.78 4.37
C LYS A 79 8.59 14.01 5.40
N LEU A 80 7.35 13.64 5.06
CA LEU A 80 6.48 12.89 5.96
C LEU A 80 7.02 11.48 6.25
N ALA A 81 7.53 10.79 5.22
CA ALA A 81 8.16 9.48 5.39
C ALA A 81 9.38 9.54 6.31
N ARG A 82 10.27 10.53 6.13
CA ARG A 82 11.40 10.77 7.02
C ARG A 82 10.96 11.01 8.45
N ARG A 83 9.89 11.79 8.67
CA ARG A 83 9.35 12.03 10.00
C ARG A 83 8.87 10.76 10.68
N TYR A 84 8.21 9.84 9.99
CA TYR A 84 7.84 8.55 10.59
C TYR A 84 9.05 7.75 11.09
N VAL A 85 10.18 7.85 10.39
CA VAL A 85 11.43 7.19 10.80
C VAL A 85 12.11 7.92 11.95
N GLU A 86 12.22 9.25 11.88
CA GLU A 86 12.80 10.10 12.94
C GLU A 86 12.06 9.92 14.28
N GLU A 87 10.72 9.84 14.24
CA GLU A 87 9.86 9.59 15.40
C GLU A 87 9.88 8.12 15.87
N LYS A 88 10.70 7.27 15.23
CA LYS A 88 10.81 5.83 15.52
C LYS A 88 9.45 5.12 15.46
N ILE A 89 8.56 5.57 14.56
CA ILE A 89 7.26 4.94 14.31
C ILE A 89 7.46 3.79 13.33
N ILE A 90 8.24 4.03 12.28
CA ILE A 90 8.64 3.05 11.27
C ILE A 90 10.16 2.87 11.36
N PRO A 91 10.69 1.64 11.32
CA PRO A 91 12.12 1.44 11.40
C PRO A 91 12.82 1.93 10.11
N PRO A 92 14.10 2.38 10.17
CA PRO A 92 14.81 2.94 9.03
C PRO A 92 14.95 2.00 7.82
N ASN A 93 15.00 0.69 8.07
CA ASN A 93 15.07 -0.33 7.01
C ASN A 93 13.75 -0.52 6.25
N ALA A 94 12.65 0.10 6.69
CA ALA A 94 11.35 0.10 6.04
C ALA A 94 11.01 1.48 5.46
N PHE A 95 12.01 2.22 4.97
CA PHE A 95 11.81 3.57 4.45
C PHE A 95 10.93 3.62 3.19
N ASN A 96 11.04 2.64 2.28
CA ASN A 96 10.13 2.56 1.13
C ASN A 96 8.68 2.38 1.57
N ASP A 97 8.42 1.55 2.58
CA ASP A 97 7.07 1.41 3.14
C ASP A 97 6.58 2.72 3.75
N ALA A 98 7.46 3.46 4.45
CA ALA A 98 7.15 4.79 4.96
C ALA A 98 6.80 5.78 3.83
N LEU A 99 7.48 5.69 2.69
CA LEU A 99 7.17 6.50 1.49
C LEU A 99 5.81 6.13 0.89
N HIS A 100 5.50 4.85 0.74
CA HIS A 100 4.20 4.38 0.28
C HIS A 100 3.06 4.86 1.19
N LEU A 101 3.24 4.74 2.50
CA LEU A 101 2.29 5.25 3.48
C LEU A 101 2.14 6.77 3.38
N ALA A 102 3.25 7.50 3.32
CA ALA A 102 3.24 8.95 3.20
C ALA A 102 2.54 9.42 1.91
N LEU A 103 2.70 8.68 0.80
CA LEU A 103 1.99 8.94 -0.45
C LEU A 103 0.48 8.86 -0.24
N ALA A 104 0.01 7.79 0.39
CA ALA A 104 -1.39 7.60 0.71
C ALA A 104 -1.93 8.73 1.61
N VAL A 105 -1.17 9.11 2.64
CA VAL A 105 -1.58 10.14 3.62
C VAL A 105 -1.62 11.54 2.98
N VAL A 106 -0.56 11.95 2.29
CA VAL A 106 -0.49 13.28 1.64
C VAL A 106 -1.58 13.45 0.59
N ASN A 107 -1.89 12.38 -0.16
CA ASN A 107 -2.92 12.39 -1.18
C ASN A 107 -4.32 12.07 -0.65
N LYS A 108 -4.49 12.02 0.68
CA LYS A 108 -5.78 11.81 1.36
C LYS A 108 -6.51 10.54 0.91
N VAL A 109 -5.76 9.48 0.68
CA VAL A 109 -6.32 8.16 0.36
C VAL A 109 -6.98 7.57 1.61
N ASP A 110 -8.12 6.90 1.44
CA ASP A 110 -8.89 6.39 2.58
C ASP A 110 -8.25 5.15 3.22
N VAL A 111 -7.68 4.26 2.40
CA VAL A 111 -7.13 2.98 2.85
C VAL A 111 -5.79 2.68 2.18
N PHE A 112 -4.80 2.37 3.00
CA PHE A 112 -3.52 1.82 2.57
C PHE A 112 -3.58 0.29 2.63
N VAL A 113 -3.47 -0.36 1.46
CA VAL A 113 -3.55 -1.82 1.34
C VAL A 113 -2.17 -2.37 1.03
N SER A 114 -1.68 -3.19 1.95
CA SER A 114 -0.36 -3.83 1.85
C SER A 114 -0.45 -5.19 2.51
N TRP A 115 0.32 -6.15 2.00
CA TRP A 115 0.60 -7.36 2.75
C TRP A 115 1.79 -7.13 3.69
N ASP A 116 2.91 -6.65 3.16
CA ASP A 116 4.18 -6.66 3.89
C ASP A 116 4.19 -5.62 5.03
N PHE A 117 3.73 -4.40 4.75
CA PHE A 117 3.60 -3.34 5.76
C PHE A 117 2.47 -3.63 6.75
N ALA A 118 1.33 -4.16 6.30
CA ALA A 118 0.22 -4.45 7.21
C ALA A 118 0.52 -5.59 8.20
N HIS A 119 1.46 -6.49 7.86
CA HIS A 119 1.99 -7.48 8.80
C HIS A 119 3.00 -6.85 9.78
N LEU A 120 3.80 -5.90 9.33
CA LEU A 120 4.74 -5.16 10.17
C LEU A 120 4.04 -4.20 11.15
N VAL A 121 2.94 -3.59 10.70
CA VAL A 121 2.14 -2.65 11.47
C VAL A 121 1.21 -3.39 12.42
N LYS A 122 1.62 -3.50 13.68
CA LYS A 122 0.71 -3.83 14.79
C LYS A 122 -0.31 -2.69 14.97
N THR A 123 -1.46 -2.98 15.59
CA THR A 123 -2.47 -1.96 15.93
C THR A 123 -1.90 -0.75 16.67
N GLN A 124 -0.83 -0.94 17.47
CA GLN A 124 -0.13 0.15 18.14
C GLN A 124 0.63 1.07 17.17
N VAL A 125 1.25 0.53 16.11
CA VAL A 125 1.99 1.31 15.11
C VAL A 125 1.01 2.15 14.28
N GLU A 126 -0.11 1.58 13.86
CA GLU A 126 -1.17 2.32 13.16
C GLU A 126 -1.72 3.48 14.01
N ARG A 127 -1.88 3.27 15.33
CA ARG A 127 -2.28 4.34 16.26
C ARG A 127 -1.22 5.44 16.33
N ARG A 128 0.07 5.09 16.39
CA ARG A 128 1.17 6.09 16.42
C ARG A 128 1.25 6.89 15.13
N ILE A 129 1.11 6.23 13.98
CA ILE A 129 1.01 6.89 12.66
C ILE A 129 -0.13 7.89 12.68
N ASN A 130 -1.33 7.45 13.07
CA ASN A 130 -2.52 8.31 13.06
C ASN A 130 -2.44 9.45 14.08
N ALA A 131 -1.84 9.22 15.25
CA ALA A 131 -1.58 10.28 16.23
C ALA A 131 -0.63 11.34 15.65
N TYR A 132 0.48 10.91 15.04
CA TYR A 132 1.43 11.82 14.40
C TYR A 132 0.77 12.61 13.25
N ASN A 133 0.00 11.93 12.40
CA ASN A 133 -0.72 12.56 11.29
C ASN A 133 -1.62 13.68 11.79
N LEU A 134 -2.44 13.41 12.81
CA LEU A 134 -3.36 14.40 13.38
C LEU A 134 -2.61 15.63 13.94
N ILE A 135 -1.53 15.42 14.71
CA ILE A 135 -0.71 16.50 15.26
C ILE A 135 -0.07 17.33 14.14
N SER A 136 0.26 16.69 13.01
CA SER A 136 0.92 17.31 11.86
C SER A 136 -0.04 17.85 10.80
N GLY A 137 -1.36 17.83 11.05
CA GLY A 137 -2.38 18.34 10.12
C GLY A 137 -2.72 17.41 8.95
N TYR A 138 -2.30 16.15 8.99
CA TYR A 138 -2.61 15.12 8.00
C TYR A 138 -3.84 14.28 8.40
N PRO A 139 -4.57 13.72 7.41
CA PRO A 139 -5.69 12.83 7.71
C PRO A 139 -5.22 11.52 8.35
N ARG A 140 -6.16 10.87 9.03
CA ARG A 140 -5.99 9.48 9.45
C ARG A 140 -6.00 8.56 8.23
N ILE A 141 -5.25 7.47 8.32
CA ILE A 141 -5.15 6.43 7.31
C ILE A 141 -5.47 5.08 7.95
N ARG A 142 -6.27 4.27 7.27
CA ARG A 142 -6.51 2.88 7.64
C ARG A 142 -5.49 2.00 6.94
N ILE A 143 -4.77 1.17 7.69
CA ILE A 143 -3.77 0.25 7.15
C ILE A 143 -4.31 -1.18 7.25
N THR A 144 -4.35 -1.92 6.13
CA THR A 144 -5.00 -3.22 6.13
C THR A 144 -4.50 -4.16 5.03
N THR A 145 -4.89 -5.42 5.13
CA THR A 145 -4.63 -6.45 4.11
C THR A 145 -5.89 -6.71 3.27
N PRO A 146 -5.75 -7.25 2.05
CA PRO A 146 -6.90 -7.72 1.27
C PRO A 146 -7.80 -8.70 2.04
N GLU A 147 -7.20 -9.58 2.85
CA GLU A 147 -7.94 -10.54 3.68
C GLU A 147 -8.87 -9.86 4.69
N LYS A 148 -8.37 -8.85 5.41
CA LYS A 148 -9.14 -8.12 6.41
C LYS A 148 -10.27 -7.31 5.76
N LEU A 149 -10.02 -6.71 4.58
CA LEU A 149 -11.06 -6.01 3.83
C LEU A 149 -12.19 -6.94 3.40
N MET A 150 -11.85 -8.15 2.91
CA MET A 150 -12.85 -9.15 2.54
C MET A 150 -13.74 -9.55 3.72
N LYS A 151 -13.16 -9.70 4.92
CA LYS A 151 -13.89 -10.10 6.14
C LYS A 151 -14.78 -8.99 6.71
N GLN A 152 -14.36 -7.72 6.63
CA GLN A 152 -15.08 -6.61 7.26
C GLN A 152 -16.22 -6.00 6.44
N GLU A 153 -16.26 -6.25 5.13
CA GLU A 153 -17.31 -5.75 4.24
C GLU A 153 -18.26 -6.86 3.75
N GLY A 154 -18.22 -8.02 4.40
CA GLY A 154 -19.08 -9.18 4.13
C GLY A 154 -20.16 -9.43 5.20
N GLY A 155 -20.50 -8.39 5.98
CA GLY A 155 -21.60 -8.39 6.95
C GLY A 155 -22.71 -7.45 6.48
#